data_AF-A0A8J3QEB5-F1
#
_entry.id   AF-A0A8J3QEB5-F1
#
_cell.length_a   1.000
_cell.length_b   1.000
_cell.length_c   1.000
_cell.angle_alpha   90.00
_cell.angle_beta   90.00
_cell.angle_gamma   90.00
#
_symmetry.space_group_name_H-M   'P 1'
#
loop_
_entity.id
_entity.type
_entity.pdbx_description
1 polymer ?
#
loop_
_entity_poly.entity_id
_entity_poly.type
_entity_poly.pdbx_seq_one_letter_code
_entity_poly.pdbx_strand_id
1 'polypeptide(L)'
;MWPPNLFHAYGVAADAALHLDALSRNELTAVDDESADGFHTQVPYSYLWSALYGGGLLTPATVPALRILAGRVTDPDFGRDDETLREGVLHFIHEIARTVLTVDDVAGLRVLAAGRRTAGVQAWLDKFLAAPRPVFHWTVDDEPGRVLMAAAVVDCHDLLPEVYAAIEPLLHEPWPTRTRQQAAHAAARLVTHPDLAALRAPLLDYHERLAATVADPRHRASLVAGIGRLGGQPRAWLDDVHLGVRACAALAPALATDPVALKLLEAVSRAPRALHAAFGEGLASRTLDPYAAQVADTFCDRVGSFDELYESALATLPFDAIWLSAQDAGKRAACEPYLRVAFPNGLPESGRVTARQGNFAKAAFGRDELWADPDGSWLSSLRHLGLPTDRLRWRAAGHLPTLPTEDILTITWRSVARNRPEMYTGARRTDPVLPTRLVERAVEALVEAEAPEAYIVIADDHTFAMGSAGRLASYPVDVKSLWKGMKASSFPPIWVPGLPPPFGIVGFIDAYCAQVTINAWVDGTAYTQDFVDGIALTPPQEAGHAARTGYQATFHLDTVWLPRAARILDLAGAHKMIIDQRSAG
;
A
#
# COMPACT_ATOMS: atom_id res chain seq x y z
N MET A 1 37.88 -3.14 8.42
CA MET A 1 38.35 -1.77 8.12
C MET A 1 37.54 -1.25 6.94
N TRP A 2 36.98 -0.04 7.03
CA TRP A 2 36.16 0.55 5.98
C TRP A 2 37.04 1.07 4.83
N PRO A 3 36.75 0.75 3.55
CA PRO A 3 37.57 1.23 2.43
C PRO A 3 37.46 2.75 2.23
N PRO A 4 38.56 3.46 1.93
CA PRO A 4 38.56 4.94 1.84
C PRO A 4 37.94 5.49 0.54
N ASN A 5 37.78 4.67 -0.51
CA ASN A 5 37.35 5.13 -1.83
C ASN A 5 35.91 4.70 -2.13
N LEU A 6 34.98 5.01 -1.22
CA LEU A 6 33.57 4.66 -1.34
C LEU A 6 32.69 5.92 -1.31
N PHE A 7 31.56 5.84 -1.98
CA PHE A 7 30.50 6.83 -1.90
C PHE A 7 29.16 6.14 -1.67
N HIS A 8 28.25 6.86 -1.03
CA HIS A 8 26.85 6.51 -0.86
C HIS A 8 25.97 7.54 -1.60
N ALA A 9 24.64 7.49 -1.44
CA ALA A 9 23.71 8.27 -2.26
C ALA A 9 23.89 9.81 -2.19
N TYR A 10 24.56 10.33 -1.15
CA TYR A 10 24.73 11.77 -0.90
C TYR A 10 26.17 12.27 -1.05
N GLY A 11 27.16 11.39 -1.25
CA GLY A 11 28.57 11.79 -1.36
C GLY A 11 29.54 10.75 -0.84
N VAL A 12 30.71 11.21 -0.39
CA VAL A 12 31.79 10.35 0.13
C VAL A 12 31.33 9.61 1.39
N ALA A 13 31.51 8.29 1.42
CA ALA A 13 31.06 7.43 2.52
C ALA A 13 32.08 7.32 3.65
N ALA A 14 32.63 8.44 4.11
CA ALA A 14 33.62 8.48 5.20
C ALA A 14 32.97 8.27 6.60
N ASP A 15 31.69 8.57 6.71
CA ASP A 15 30.83 8.49 7.89
C ASP A 15 30.21 7.09 8.09
N ALA A 16 30.11 6.29 7.03
CA ALA A 16 29.42 5.00 7.04
C ALA A 16 29.89 4.03 8.13
N ALA A 17 31.20 3.95 8.39
CA ALA A 17 31.73 3.08 9.43
C ALA A 17 31.24 3.48 10.82
N LEU A 18 31.17 4.79 11.10
CA LEU A 18 30.69 5.33 12.36
C LEU A 18 29.19 5.08 12.52
N HIS A 19 28.39 5.34 11.46
CA HIS A 19 26.95 5.10 11.50
C HIS A 19 26.58 3.62 11.67
N LEU A 20 27.30 2.70 11.01
CA LEU A 20 27.07 1.26 11.17
C LEU A 20 27.47 0.75 12.55
N ASP A 21 28.54 1.30 13.14
CA ASP A 21 28.94 0.97 14.50
C ASP A 21 27.94 1.50 15.53
N ALA A 22 27.48 2.75 15.36
CA ALA A 22 26.43 3.37 16.16
C ALA A 22 25.11 2.58 16.08
N LEU A 23 24.71 2.14 14.88
CA LEU A 23 23.56 1.25 14.66
C LEU A 23 23.69 -0.05 15.47
N SER A 24 24.87 -0.66 15.45
CA SER A 24 25.10 -1.94 16.16
C SER A 24 25.02 -1.78 17.67
N ARG A 25 25.37 -0.61 18.22
CA ARG A 25 25.40 -0.35 19.67
C ARG A 25 24.19 0.42 20.19
N ASN A 26 23.26 0.80 19.32
CA ASN A 26 22.19 1.75 19.63
C ASN A 26 22.71 3.07 20.25
N GLU A 27 23.88 3.52 19.80
CA GLU A 27 24.50 4.77 20.25
C GLU A 27 24.00 5.90 19.34
N LEU A 28 22.75 6.33 19.57
CA LEU A 28 22.18 7.52 18.97
C LEU A 28 22.98 8.74 19.45
N THR A 29 23.97 9.16 18.68
CA THR A 29 24.54 10.49 18.90
C THR A 29 23.47 11.48 18.47
N ALA A 30 22.87 12.17 19.45
CA ALA A 30 22.18 13.42 19.20
C ALA A 30 23.24 14.38 18.65
N VAL A 31 23.41 14.39 17.34
CA VAL A 31 24.18 15.42 16.66
C VAL A 31 23.23 16.61 16.59
N ASP A 32 23.61 17.73 17.21
CA ASP A 32 22.78 18.93 17.27
C ASP A 32 22.32 19.37 15.87
N ASP A 33 21.01 19.52 15.75
CA ASP A 33 20.24 19.66 14.51
C ASP A 33 20.16 21.13 14.07
N GLU A 34 21.16 21.58 13.30
CA GLU A 34 21.11 22.88 12.58
C GLU A 34 21.36 22.73 11.06
N SER A 35 21.12 21.57 10.46
CA SER A 35 21.13 21.48 8.99
C SER A 35 19.78 21.91 8.42
N ALA A 36 19.77 23.08 7.77
CA ALA A 36 18.57 23.73 7.21
C ALA A 36 17.82 22.90 6.15
N ASP A 37 18.40 21.78 5.69
CA ASP A 37 17.83 20.94 4.64
C ASP A 37 16.99 19.77 5.16
N GLY A 38 16.88 19.55 6.48
CA GLY A 38 15.85 18.68 7.10
C GLY A 38 15.85 17.19 6.67
N PHE A 39 16.81 16.73 5.86
CA PHE A 39 16.85 15.34 5.40
C PHE A 39 17.56 14.46 6.43
N HIS A 40 16.73 13.69 7.15
CA HIS A 40 17.03 12.67 8.14
C HIS A 40 18.19 11.70 7.77
N THR A 41 19.45 12.07 7.97
CA THR A 41 20.62 11.17 7.81
C THR A 41 21.23 10.74 9.15
N GLN A 42 20.80 11.33 10.28
CA GLN A 42 21.47 11.18 11.57
C GLN A 42 20.83 10.17 12.52
N VAL A 43 19.68 9.58 12.17
CA VAL A 43 19.17 8.39 12.86
C VAL A 43 19.76 7.16 12.14
N PRO A 44 20.43 6.23 12.82
CA PRO A 44 21.05 5.06 12.21
C PRO A 44 20.15 4.28 11.25
N TYR A 45 18.85 4.21 11.53
CA TYR A 45 17.86 3.67 10.60
C TYR A 45 17.73 4.45 9.30
N SER A 46 17.61 5.76 9.39
CA SER A 46 17.40 6.59 8.22
C SER A 46 18.65 6.57 7.34
N TYR A 47 19.84 6.45 7.92
CA TYR A 47 21.10 6.24 7.19
C TYR A 47 21.08 4.98 6.31
N LEU A 48 20.55 3.85 6.80
CA LEU A 48 20.39 2.63 5.98
C LEU A 48 19.56 2.93 4.72
N TRP A 49 18.44 3.65 4.86
CA TRP A 49 17.50 3.89 3.78
C TRP A 49 17.91 5.01 2.82
N SER A 50 18.38 6.13 3.38
CA SER A 50 18.67 7.35 2.63
C SER A 50 20.04 7.25 1.96
N ALA A 51 21.09 6.90 2.72
CA ALA A 51 22.45 6.89 2.22
C ALA A 51 22.80 5.55 1.54
N LEU A 52 22.62 4.43 2.25
CA LEU A 52 23.11 3.13 1.78
C LEU A 52 22.20 2.43 0.78
N TYR A 53 20.88 2.50 0.97
CA TYR A 53 19.90 1.99 0.01
C TYR A 53 19.65 3.01 -1.09
N GLY A 54 19.48 4.31 -0.75
CA GLY A 54 19.40 5.39 -1.73
C GLY A 54 18.19 5.30 -2.66
N GLY A 55 17.02 4.91 -2.14
CA GLY A 55 15.86 4.59 -2.99
C GLY A 55 16.12 3.37 -3.88
N GLY A 56 17.04 2.51 -3.44
CA GLY A 56 17.53 1.32 -4.11
C GLY A 56 18.75 1.56 -5.00
N LEU A 57 19.17 2.80 -5.25
CA LEU A 57 20.38 3.11 -6.02
C LEU A 57 21.62 2.60 -5.27
N LEU A 58 21.92 1.31 -5.42
CA LEU A 58 22.99 0.66 -4.68
C LEU A 58 24.32 1.26 -5.14
N THR A 59 25.10 1.68 -4.16
CA THR A 59 26.37 2.37 -4.35
C THR A 59 27.53 1.49 -3.89
N PRO A 60 28.79 1.83 -4.20
CA PRO A 60 29.94 1.08 -3.70
C PRO A 60 29.96 0.94 -2.17
N ALA A 61 29.38 1.87 -1.41
CA ALA A 61 29.25 1.77 0.04
C ALA A 61 28.25 0.71 0.52
N THR A 62 27.24 0.34 -0.28
CA THR A 62 26.21 -0.63 0.08
C THR A 62 26.80 -2.02 0.34
N VAL A 63 27.75 -2.46 -0.49
CA VAL A 63 28.36 -3.80 -0.42
C VAL A 63 29.07 -4.06 0.94
N PRO A 64 30.05 -3.24 1.37
CA PRO A 64 30.69 -3.45 2.67
C PRO A 64 29.73 -3.23 3.84
N ALA A 65 28.75 -2.33 3.71
CA ALA A 65 27.72 -2.18 4.73
C ALA A 65 26.91 -3.47 4.92
N LEU A 66 26.43 -4.06 3.82
CA LEU A 66 25.69 -5.32 3.85
C LEU A 66 26.51 -6.45 4.49
N ARG A 67 27.80 -6.57 4.16
CA ARG A 67 28.69 -7.57 4.78
C ARG A 67 28.88 -7.34 6.28
N ILE A 68 29.09 -6.10 6.71
CA ILE A 68 29.24 -5.75 8.14
C ILE A 68 27.96 -6.08 8.90
N LEU A 69 26.80 -5.71 8.35
CA LEU A 69 25.50 -5.97 8.97
C LEU A 69 25.21 -7.47 9.07
N ALA A 70 25.45 -8.23 7.99
CA ALA A 70 25.31 -9.69 8.00
C ALA A 70 26.22 -10.33 9.07
N GLY A 71 27.47 -9.86 9.21
CA GLY A 71 28.39 -10.36 10.23
C GLY A 71 28.04 -9.99 11.68
N ARG A 72 27.06 -9.09 11.91
CA ARG A 72 26.67 -8.60 13.24
C ARG A 72 25.21 -8.90 13.62
N VAL A 73 24.34 -9.24 12.67
CA VAL A 73 22.89 -9.36 12.91
C VAL A 73 22.52 -10.44 13.95
N THR A 74 23.37 -11.46 14.10
CA THR A 74 23.23 -12.53 15.10
C THR A 74 23.88 -12.21 16.44
N ASP A 75 24.60 -11.09 16.57
CA ASP A 75 25.18 -10.67 17.84
C ASP A 75 24.03 -10.40 18.84
N PRO A 76 24.01 -11.07 20.01
CA PRO A 76 23.01 -10.83 21.04
C PRO A 76 22.88 -9.35 21.42
N ASP A 77 24.00 -8.61 21.40
CA ASP A 77 24.07 -7.20 21.77
C ASP A 77 23.73 -6.26 20.60
N PHE A 78 23.41 -6.78 19.41
CA PHE A 78 23.05 -5.97 18.25
C PHE A 78 21.79 -5.14 18.54
N GLY A 79 21.94 -3.82 18.49
CA GLY A 79 20.87 -2.88 18.79
C GLY A 79 20.58 -2.70 20.29
N ARG A 80 21.32 -3.39 21.17
CA ARG A 80 21.17 -3.36 22.64
C ARG A 80 19.70 -3.36 23.09
N ASP A 81 19.23 -2.23 23.61
CA ASP A 81 17.89 -2.06 24.19
C ASP A 81 16.78 -1.81 23.14
N ASP A 82 17.12 -1.73 21.84
CA ASP A 82 16.16 -1.55 20.75
C ASP A 82 16.17 -2.75 19.78
N GLU A 83 15.31 -3.72 20.07
CA GLU A 83 15.12 -4.91 19.23
C GLU A 83 14.65 -4.58 17.81
N THR A 84 14.07 -3.39 17.59
CA THR A 84 13.61 -3.01 16.26
C THR A 84 14.79 -2.84 15.30
N LEU A 85 16.01 -2.58 15.81
CA LEU A 85 17.19 -2.31 14.96
C LEU A 85 17.58 -3.53 14.14
N ARG A 86 17.56 -4.70 14.80
CA ARG A 86 17.80 -5.99 14.13
C ARG A 86 16.77 -6.22 13.03
N GLU A 87 15.52 -5.91 13.30
CA GLU A 87 14.43 -6.04 12.32
C GLU A 87 14.57 -5.08 11.14
N GLY A 88 14.99 -3.83 11.40
CA GLY A 88 15.30 -2.86 10.36
C GLY A 88 16.44 -3.31 9.45
N VAL A 89 17.46 -3.94 10.01
CA VAL A 89 18.56 -4.53 9.24
C VAL A 89 18.08 -5.71 8.40
N LEU A 90 17.25 -6.60 8.96
CA LEU A 90 16.65 -7.71 8.20
C LEU A 90 15.78 -7.19 7.06
N HIS A 91 15.03 -6.11 7.29
CA HIS A 91 14.28 -5.44 6.24
C HIS A 91 15.19 -4.79 5.18
N PHE A 92 16.27 -4.13 5.57
CA PHE A 92 17.27 -3.58 4.66
C PHE A 92 17.93 -4.68 3.80
N ILE A 93 18.27 -5.83 4.39
CA ILE A 93 18.75 -7.02 3.68
C ILE A 93 17.70 -7.49 2.67
N HIS A 94 16.43 -7.58 3.08
CA HIS A 94 15.34 -7.94 2.19
C HIS A 94 15.26 -7.00 0.99
N GLU A 95 15.32 -5.68 1.20
CA GLU A 95 15.21 -4.67 0.14
C GLU A 95 16.40 -4.67 -0.83
N ILE A 96 17.61 -4.92 -0.33
CA ILE A 96 18.77 -5.15 -1.21
C ILE A 96 18.54 -6.42 -2.03
N ALA A 97 18.17 -7.53 -1.40
CA ALA A 97 17.91 -8.79 -2.09
C ALA A 97 16.81 -8.62 -3.16
N ARG A 98 15.73 -7.89 -2.85
CA ARG A 98 14.66 -7.54 -3.80
C ARG A 98 15.21 -6.76 -5.00
N THR A 99 16.04 -5.75 -4.74
CA THR A 99 16.60 -4.87 -5.78
C THR A 99 17.55 -5.61 -6.71
N VAL A 100 18.41 -6.48 -6.18
CA VAL A 100 19.40 -7.20 -7.00
C VAL A 100 18.83 -8.42 -7.71
N LEU A 101 17.82 -9.09 -7.13
CA LEU A 101 17.21 -10.30 -7.71
C LEU A 101 16.09 -10.01 -8.70
N THR A 102 15.71 -8.74 -8.87
CA THR A 102 14.78 -8.29 -9.92
C THR A 102 15.50 -7.82 -11.18
N VAL A 103 16.85 -7.79 -11.19
CA VAL A 103 17.64 -7.53 -12.40
C VAL A 103 17.45 -8.67 -13.41
N ASP A 104 16.86 -8.35 -14.57
CA ASP A 104 16.68 -9.32 -15.66
C ASP A 104 18.03 -9.78 -16.28
N ASP A 105 19.00 -8.88 -16.41
CA ASP A 105 20.31 -9.16 -17.05
C ASP A 105 21.51 -8.88 -16.13
N VAL A 106 21.65 -9.70 -15.08
CA VAL A 106 22.84 -9.66 -14.20
C VAL A 106 24.13 -9.93 -14.98
N ALA A 107 24.08 -10.76 -16.03
CA ALA A 107 25.26 -11.08 -16.84
C ALA A 107 25.76 -9.85 -17.63
N GLY A 108 24.86 -9.07 -18.23
CA GLY A 108 25.17 -7.78 -18.85
C GLY A 108 25.71 -6.77 -17.85
N LEU A 109 25.14 -6.71 -16.64
CA LEU A 109 25.69 -5.88 -15.56
C LEU A 109 27.11 -6.31 -15.17
N ARG A 110 27.43 -7.62 -15.15
CA ARG A 110 28.81 -8.10 -14.91
C ARG A 110 29.79 -7.60 -15.98
N VAL A 111 29.38 -7.60 -17.25
CA VAL A 111 30.19 -7.08 -18.35
C VAL A 111 30.45 -5.59 -18.17
N LEU A 112 29.42 -4.81 -17.86
CA LEU A 112 29.56 -3.38 -17.54
C LEU A 112 30.48 -3.16 -16.34
N ALA A 113 30.23 -3.88 -15.23
CA ALA A 113 30.98 -3.81 -13.97
C ALA A 113 32.46 -4.21 -14.11
N ALA A 114 32.84 -4.99 -15.12
CA ALA A 114 34.25 -5.31 -15.40
C ALA A 114 35.05 -4.04 -15.76
N GLY A 115 34.38 -3.02 -16.31
CA GLY A 115 34.96 -1.72 -16.65
C GLY A 115 35.34 -0.86 -15.44
N ARG A 116 34.97 -1.26 -14.21
CA ARG A 116 35.17 -0.44 -12.99
C ARG A 116 36.61 -0.05 -12.73
N ARG A 117 37.58 -0.85 -13.19
CA ARG A 117 39.02 -0.62 -13.01
C ARG A 117 39.69 0.10 -14.18
N THR A 118 38.93 0.51 -15.21
CA THR A 118 39.50 1.27 -16.31
C THR A 118 39.98 2.64 -15.83
N ALA A 119 41.03 3.17 -16.45
CA ALA A 119 41.61 4.46 -16.07
C ALA A 119 40.58 5.61 -16.11
N GLY A 120 39.65 5.58 -17.08
CA GLY A 120 38.58 6.58 -17.19
C GLY A 120 37.61 6.57 -16.00
N VAL A 121 37.17 5.38 -15.57
CA VAL A 121 36.27 5.25 -14.40
C VAL A 121 37.00 5.65 -13.11
N GLN A 122 38.28 5.28 -12.95
CA GLN A 122 39.05 5.65 -11.77
C GLN A 122 39.33 7.16 -11.71
N ALA A 123 39.72 7.78 -12.83
CA ALA A 123 39.91 9.23 -12.90
C ALA A 123 38.60 10.00 -12.63
N TRP A 124 37.46 9.48 -13.11
CA TRP A 124 36.15 10.03 -12.77
C TRP A 124 35.86 9.90 -11.27
N LEU A 125 36.13 8.73 -10.67
CA LEU A 125 35.92 8.49 -9.24
C LEU A 125 36.74 9.44 -8.37
N ASP A 126 38.03 9.62 -8.68
CA ASP A 126 38.90 10.55 -7.95
C ASP A 126 38.35 11.99 -8.01
N LYS A 127 37.89 12.42 -9.19
CA LYS A 127 37.24 13.73 -9.37
C LYS A 127 35.93 13.84 -8.59
N PHE A 128 35.11 12.79 -8.61
CA PHE A 128 33.85 12.76 -7.87
C PHE A 128 34.08 12.82 -6.35
N LEU A 129 35.05 12.05 -5.82
CA LEU A 129 35.37 12.06 -4.39
C LEU A 129 35.97 13.41 -3.94
N ALA A 130 36.63 14.14 -4.83
CA ALA A 130 37.14 15.49 -4.54
C ALA A 130 36.03 16.57 -4.49
N ALA A 131 34.90 16.35 -5.17
CA ALA A 131 33.77 17.26 -5.23
C ALA A 131 32.44 16.48 -5.28
N PRO A 132 32.07 15.80 -4.17
CA PRO A 132 30.94 14.90 -4.15
C PRO A 132 29.63 15.65 -4.31
N ARG A 133 28.66 14.97 -4.92
CA ARG A 133 27.28 15.43 -5.02
C ARG A 133 26.33 14.24 -4.99
N PRO A 134 25.05 14.43 -4.60
CA PRO A 134 24.10 13.34 -4.55
C PRO A 134 23.96 12.61 -5.89
N VAL A 135 23.82 11.29 -5.84
CA VAL A 135 23.65 10.43 -7.02
C VAL A 135 22.38 10.79 -7.80
N PHE A 136 21.39 11.34 -7.10
CA PHE A 136 20.13 11.82 -7.69
C PHE A 136 20.30 13.04 -8.59
N HIS A 137 21.44 13.73 -8.53
CA HIS A 137 21.75 14.89 -9.38
C HIS A 137 22.61 14.51 -10.59
N TRP A 138 22.95 13.23 -10.75
CA TRP A 138 23.80 12.79 -11.85
C TRP A 138 23.14 13.01 -13.21
N THR A 139 23.96 13.35 -14.20
CA THR A 139 23.60 13.60 -15.59
C THR A 139 24.22 12.54 -16.49
N VAL A 140 24.10 12.73 -17.81
CA VAL A 140 24.80 11.90 -18.81
C VAL A 140 26.33 11.91 -18.65
N ASP A 141 26.89 12.97 -18.07
CA ASP A 141 28.35 13.09 -17.87
C ASP A 141 28.88 12.16 -16.75
N ASP A 142 27.98 11.59 -15.94
CA ASP A 142 28.31 10.65 -14.86
C ASP A 142 28.20 9.19 -15.29
N GLU A 143 28.22 8.91 -16.61
CA GLU A 143 28.21 7.55 -17.14
C GLU A 143 29.27 6.62 -16.51
N PRO A 144 30.52 7.07 -16.21
CA PRO A 144 31.47 6.24 -15.48
C PRO A 144 31.00 5.85 -14.07
N GLY A 145 30.20 6.69 -13.42
CA GLY A 145 29.57 6.38 -12.13
C GLY A 145 28.56 5.24 -12.22
N ARG A 146 27.82 5.11 -13.34
CA ARG A 146 26.91 3.99 -13.58
C ARG A 146 27.63 2.64 -13.63
N VAL A 147 28.88 2.62 -14.12
CA VAL A 147 29.74 1.43 -14.08
C VAL A 147 29.98 0.97 -12.63
N LEU A 148 30.19 1.91 -11.71
CA LEU A 148 30.42 1.62 -10.29
C LEU A 148 29.13 1.18 -9.58
N MET A 149 27.99 1.75 -9.93
CA MET A 149 26.68 1.30 -9.42
C MET A 149 26.32 -0.10 -9.93
N ALA A 150 26.56 -0.38 -11.20
CA ALA A 150 26.41 -1.73 -11.76
C ALA A 150 27.32 -2.74 -11.04
N ALA A 151 28.56 -2.35 -10.73
CA ALA A 151 29.45 -3.15 -9.91
C ALA A 151 28.91 -3.39 -8.50
N ALA A 152 28.31 -2.39 -7.84
CA ALA A 152 27.69 -2.55 -6.54
C ALA A 152 26.51 -3.54 -6.57
N VAL A 153 25.65 -3.48 -7.60
CA VAL A 153 24.56 -4.45 -7.78
C VAL A 153 25.09 -5.88 -7.95
N VAL A 154 26.11 -6.07 -8.79
CA VAL A 154 26.75 -7.38 -9.01
C VAL A 154 27.41 -7.90 -7.74
N ASP A 155 28.18 -7.05 -7.04
CA ASP A 155 28.89 -7.44 -5.83
C ASP A 155 27.89 -7.74 -4.67
N CYS A 156 26.77 -7.03 -4.59
CA CYS A 156 25.67 -7.35 -3.68
C CYS A 156 24.98 -8.67 -4.05
N HIS A 157 24.73 -8.93 -5.33
CA HIS A 157 24.16 -10.20 -5.82
C HIS A 157 25.05 -11.38 -5.39
N ASP A 158 26.36 -11.28 -5.62
CA ASP A 158 27.34 -12.32 -5.27
C ASP A 158 27.48 -12.53 -3.76
N LEU A 159 27.14 -11.52 -2.96
CA LEU A 159 27.19 -11.57 -1.50
C LEU A 159 25.94 -12.25 -0.89
N LEU A 160 24.83 -12.38 -1.62
CA LEU A 160 23.56 -12.88 -1.06
C LEU A 160 23.64 -14.28 -0.43
N PRO A 161 24.39 -15.27 -0.98
CA PRO A 161 24.55 -16.57 -0.32
C PRO A 161 25.18 -16.49 1.08
N GLU A 162 26.19 -15.63 1.25
CA GLU A 162 26.82 -15.37 2.55
C GLU A 162 25.83 -14.70 3.51
N VAL A 163 25.06 -13.74 3.02
CA VAL A 163 24.02 -13.03 3.80
C VAL A 163 22.92 -13.99 4.26
N TYR A 164 22.48 -14.93 3.40
CA TYR A 164 21.54 -15.96 3.80
C TYR A 164 22.09 -16.81 4.95
N ALA A 165 23.33 -17.30 4.83
CA ALA A 165 23.96 -18.11 5.87
C ALA A 165 24.04 -17.36 7.22
N ALA A 166 24.21 -16.03 7.19
CA ALA A 166 24.22 -15.22 8.40
C ALA A 166 22.84 -15.07 9.06
N ILE A 167 21.75 -15.00 8.29
CA ILE A 167 20.40 -14.81 8.85
C ILE A 167 19.66 -16.12 9.14
N GLU A 168 20.09 -17.24 8.58
CA GLU A 168 19.43 -18.54 8.75
C GLU A 168 19.23 -18.93 10.24
N PRO A 169 20.20 -18.72 11.14
CA PRO A 169 19.99 -19.01 12.57
C PRO A 169 18.87 -18.19 13.21
N LEU A 170 18.52 -17.04 12.63
CA LEU A 170 17.45 -16.16 13.10
C LEU A 170 16.05 -16.68 12.77
N LEU A 171 15.91 -17.77 12.00
CA LEU A 171 14.61 -18.39 11.69
C LEU A 171 14.04 -19.22 12.85
N HIS A 172 14.88 -19.54 13.83
CA HIS A 172 14.60 -20.53 14.87
C HIS A 172 14.65 -19.91 16.27
N GLU A 173 14.15 -20.66 17.26
CA GLU A 173 14.32 -20.30 18.67
C GLU A 173 15.83 -20.26 19.03
N PRO A 174 16.27 -19.37 19.93
CA PRO A 174 15.48 -18.59 20.89
C PRO A 174 15.07 -17.18 20.42
N TRP A 175 15.14 -16.88 19.13
CA TRP A 175 14.89 -15.51 18.66
C TRP A 175 13.42 -15.06 18.83
N PRO A 176 13.19 -13.79 19.23
CA PRO A 176 11.83 -13.25 19.35
C PRO A 176 11.02 -13.42 18.07
N THR A 177 9.70 -13.63 18.22
CA THR A 177 8.77 -13.87 17.10
C THR A 177 8.91 -12.84 15.97
N ARG A 178 9.08 -11.56 16.32
CA ARG A 178 9.19 -10.47 15.34
C ARG A 178 10.51 -10.52 14.56
N THR A 179 11.63 -10.86 15.21
CA THR A 179 12.91 -11.13 14.52
C THR A 179 12.79 -12.34 13.59
N ARG A 180 12.19 -13.45 14.04
CA ARG A 180 11.97 -14.63 13.21
C ARG A 180 11.10 -14.34 11.98
N GLN A 181 10.05 -13.53 12.15
CA GLN A 181 9.20 -13.08 11.04
C GLN A 181 10.00 -12.31 9.99
N GLN A 182 10.86 -11.37 10.40
CA GLN A 182 11.68 -10.58 9.47
C GLN A 182 12.76 -11.44 8.80
N ALA A 183 13.38 -12.34 9.55
CA ALA A 183 14.34 -13.30 9.01
C ALA A 183 13.68 -14.23 7.97
N ALA A 184 12.48 -14.74 8.24
CA ALA A 184 11.72 -15.55 7.29
C ALA A 184 11.39 -14.78 6.01
N HIS A 185 10.99 -13.51 6.14
CA HIS A 185 10.69 -12.64 5.00
C HIS A 185 11.92 -12.35 4.14
N ALA A 186 13.07 -12.06 4.76
CA ALA A 186 14.35 -11.87 4.08
C ALA A 186 14.84 -13.18 3.42
N ALA A 187 14.79 -14.30 4.14
CA ALA A 187 15.18 -15.62 3.66
C ALA A 187 14.38 -16.03 2.42
N ALA A 188 13.06 -15.85 2.43
CA ALA A 188 12.19 -16.17 1.29
C ALA A 188 12.56 -15.38 0.03
N ARG A 189 13.08 -14.16 0.18
CA ARG A 189 13.60 -13.36 -0.94
C ARG A 189 14.97 -13.87 -1.38
N LEU A 190 15.90 -14.06 -0.45
CA LEU A 190 17.27 -14.48 -0.73
C LEU A 190 17.33 -15.81 -1.50
N VAL A 191 16.50 -16.79 -1.15
CA VAL A 191 16.51 -18.11 -1.85
C VAL A 191 15.99 -18.07 -3.29
N THR A 192 15.53 -16.91 -3.78
CA THR A 192 15.30 -16.72 -5.22
C THR A 192 16.62 -16.66 -6.00
N HIS A 193 17.75 -16.38 -5.32
CA HIS A 193 19.09 -16.49 -5.88
C HIS A 193 19.39 -17.92 -6.39
N PRO A 194 20.02 -18.10 -7.57
CA PRO A 194 20.30 -19.42 -8.15
C PRO A 194 21.09 -20.36 -7.22
N ASP A 195 22.13 -19.86 -6.55
CA ASP A 195 22.99 -20.68 -5.67
C ASP A 195 22.29 -21.15 -4.38
N LEU A 196 21.12 -20.57 -4.05
CA LEU A 196 20.33 -20.93 -2.88
C LEU A 196 19.08 -21.73 -3.26
N ALA A 197 18.93 -22.13 -4.53
CA ALA A 197 17.72 -22.80 -5.02
C ALA A 197 17.39 -24.10 -4.26
N ALA A 198 18.41 -24.83 -3.78
CA ALA A 198 18.23 -26.05 -2.99
C ALA A 198 17.51 -25.82 -1.65
N LEU A 199 17.52 -24.58 -1.12
CA LEU A 199 16.90 -24.22 0.15
C LEU A 199 15.43 -23.84 0.02
N ARG A 200 14.91 -23.71 -1.21
CA ARG A 200 13.51 -23.31 -1.46
C ARG A 200 12.51 -24.29 -0.86
N ALA A 201 12.69 -25.59 -1.07
CA ALA A 201 11.76 -26.60 -0.56
C ALA A 201 11.74 -26.68 0.98
N PRO A 202 12.89 -26.76 1.69
CA PRO A 202 12.90 -26.70 3.16
C PRO A 202 12.28 -25.41 3.72
N LEU A 203 12.53 -24.26 3.07
CA LEU A 203 11.99 -22.98 3.51
C LEU A 203 10.48 -22.86 3.23
N LEU A 204 10.00 -23.45 2.13
CA LEU A 204 8.58 -23.55 1.82
C LEU A 204 7.85 -24.35 2.90
N ASP A 205 8.37 -25.55 3.23
CA ASP A 205 7.86 -26.39 4.30
C ASP A 205 7.81 -25.65 5.66
N TYR A 206 8.83 -24.85 5.95
CA TYR A 206 8.85 -23.99 7.13
C TYR A 206 7.71 -22.96 7.11
N HIS A 207 7.53 -22.25 6.00
CA HIS A 207 6.50 -21.22 5.85
C HIS A 207 5.09 -21.82 5.95
N GLU A 208 4.82 -22.97 5.32
CA GLU A 208 3.52 -23.63 5.36
C GLU A 208 3.15 -24.07 6.79
N ARG A 209 4.07 -24.72 7.50
CA ARG A 209 3.85 -25.14 8.90
C ARG A 209 3.60 -23.96 9.83
N LEU A 210 4.40 -22.90 9.71
CA LEU A 210 4.28 -21.74 10.58
C LEU A 210 3.01 -20.94 10.26
N ALA A 211 2.67 -20.75 8.97
CA ALA A 211 1.45 -20.06 8.55
C ALA A 211 0.18 -20.75 9.05
N ALA A 212 0.20 -22.09 9.17
CA ALA A 212 -0.92 -22.86 9.69
C ALA A 212 -1.17 -22.70 11.21
N THR A 213 -0.18 -22.21 11.96
CA THR A 213 -0.23 -22.17 13.43
C THR A 213 -0.18 -20.77 14.02
N VAL A 214 0.30 -19.78 13.26
CA VAL A 214 0.45 -18.41 13.76
C VAL A 214 -0.91 -17.71 13.90
N ALA A 215 -1.15 -17.17 15.09
CA ALA A 215 -2.39 -16.47 15.41
C ALA A 215 -2.46 -15.07 14.77
N ASP A 216 -1.34 -14.33 14.80
CA ASP A 216 -1.26 -12.99 14.22
C ASP A 216 -1.46 -13.04 12.69
N PRO A 217 -2.54 -12.43 12.16
CA PRO A 217 -2.81 -12.44 10.73
C PRO A 217 -1.74 -11.70 9.90
N ARG A 218 -1.01 -10.73 10.47
CA ARG A 218 0.02 -9.99 9.73
C ARG A 218 1.25 -10.85 9.52
N HIS A 219 1.70 -11.55 10.57
CA HIS A 219 2.73 -12.57 10.44
C HIS A 219 2.28 -13.68 9.46
N ARG A 220 1.03 -14.15 9.58
CA ARG A 220 0.48 -15.15 8.64
C ARG A 220 0.52 -14.67 7.20
N ALA A 221 0.15 -13.42 6.92
CA ALA A 221 0.17 -12.86 5.58
C ALA A 221 1.60 -12.80 5.01
N SER A 222 2.59 -12.38 5.81
CA SER A 222 4.01 -12.41 5.41
C SER A 222 4.46 -13.82 5.01
N LEU A 223 4.10 -14.83 5.80
CA LEU A 223 4.46 -16.21 5.53
C LEU A 223 3.77 -16.72 4.25
N VAL A 224 2.49 -16.40 4.06
CA VAL A 224 1.74 -16.77 2.86
C VAL A 224 2.30 -16.11 1.60
N ALA A 225 2.73 -14.86 1.68
CA ALA A 225 3.48 -14.22 0.59
C ALA A 225 4.80 -14.97 0.30
N GLY A 226 5.50 -15.38 1.36
CA GLY A 226 6.68 -16.25 1.27
C GLY A 226 6.40 -17.58 0.56
N ILE A 227 5.31 -18.29 0.90
CA ILE A 227 4.87 -19.53 0.24
C ILE A 227 4.77 -19.31 -1.28
N GLY A 228 4.07 -18.26 -1.72
CA GLY A 228 3.93 -17.95 -3.14
C GLY A 228 5.27 -17.65 -3.81
N ARG A 229 6.15 -16.87 -3.16
CA ARG A 229 7.49 -16.54 -3.65
C ARG A 229 8.40 -17.77 -3.79
N LEU A 230 8.23 -18.75 -2.91
CA LEU A 230 8.97 -20.01 -2.88
C LEU A 230 8.45 -21.05 -3.89
N GLY A 231 7.41 -20.71 -4.66
CA GLY A 231 6.80 -21.59 -5.65
C GLY A 231 5.70 -22.50 -5.11
N GLY A 232 5.29 -22.31 -3.85
CA GLY A 232 4.15 -23.01 -3.25
C GLY A 232 2.81 -22.52 -3.78
N GLN A 233 1.75 -23.26 -3.46
CA GLN A 233 0.38 -22.96 -3.89
C GLN A 233 -0.51 -22.65 -2.68
N PRO A 234 -0.59 -21.39 -2.21
CA PRO A 234 -1.31 -21.03 -0.99
C PRO A 234 -2.85 -20.96 -1.19
N ARG A 235 -3.45 -21.89 -1.93
CA ARG A 235 -4.89 -21.85 -2.25
C ARG A 235 -5.79 -21.88 -1.00
N ALA A 236 -5.41 -22.65 0.01
CA ALA A 236 -6.18 -22.76 1.26
C ALA A 236 -6.33 -21.44 2.01
N TRP A 237 -5.43 -20.48 1.78
CA TRP A 237 -5.45 -19.16 2.42
C TRP A 237 -6.27 -18.12 1.65
N LEU A 238 -6.83 -18.46 0.48
CA LEU A 238 -7.80 -17.58 -0.20
C LEU A 238 -9.10 -17.41 0.58
N ASP A 239 -9.42 -18.36 1.46
CA ASP A 239 -10.59 -18.33 2.35
C ASP A 239 -10.26 -17.84 3.77
N ASP A 240 -9.04 -17.33 4.01
CA ASP A 240 -8.65 -16.80 5.32
C ASP A 240 -9.56 -15.62 5.73
N VAL A 241 -9.85 -15.51 7.03
CA VAL A 241 -10.69 -14.43 7.56
C VAL A 241 -10.07 -13.05 7.30
N HIS A 242 -8.75 -12.94 7.25
CA HIS A 242 -8.06 -11.67 7.13
C HIS A 242 -7.77 -11.29 5.69
N LEU A 243 -8.18 -10.08 5.27
CA LEU A 243 -7.98 -9.59 3.89
C LEU A 243 -6.52 -9.65 3.42
N GLY A 244 -5.58 -9.23 4.26
CA GLY A 244 -4.16 -9.23 3.92
C GLY A 244 -3.59 -10.63 3.65
N VAL A 245 -4.09 -11.66 4.35
CA VAL A 245 -3.66 -13.05 4.15
C VAL A 245 -4.17 -13.56 2.80
N ARG A 246 -5.46 -13.31 2.51
CA ARG A 246 -6.07 -13.69 1.23
C ARG A 246 -5.39 -12.99 0.05
N ALA A 247 -5.09 -11.70 0.18
CA ALA A 247 -4.40 -10.94 -0.87
C ALA A 247 -2.99 -11.49 -1.14
N CYS A 248 -2.21 -11.80 -0.08
CA CYS A 248 -0.90 -12.44 -0.21
C CYS A 248 -0.99 -13.81 -0.90
N ALA A 249 -2.03 -14.60 -0.57
CA ALA A 249 -2.26 -15.88 -1.25
C ALA A 249 -2.54 -15.67 -2.75
N ALA A 250 -3.42 -14.72 -3.10
CA ALA A 250 -3.78 -14.45 -4.48
C ALA A 250 -2.62 -13.95 -5.35
N LEU A 251 -1.62 -13.29 -4.75
CA LEU A 251 -0.40 -12.86 -5.44
C LEU A 251 0.53 -14.01 -5.87
N ALA A 252 0.34 -15.22 -5.33
CA ALA A 252 1.20 -16.37 -5.66
C ALA A 252 1.17 -16.69 -7.16
N PRO A 253 2.33 -16.87 -7.84
CA PRO A 253 2.38 -17.23 -9.26
C PRO A 253 1.66 -18.54 -9.59
N ALA A 254 1.68 -19.51 -8.68
CA ALA A 254 0.96 -20.79 -8.84
C ALA A 254 -0.57 -20.64 -8.92
N LEU A 255 -1.11 -19.47 -8.56
CA LEU A 255 -2.54 -19.13 -8.62
C LEU A 255 -2.86 -18.10 -9.72
N ALA A 256 -1.97 -17.90 -10.69
CA ALA A 256 -2.14 -16.90 -11.75
C ALA A 256 -3.43 -17.05 -12.55
N THR A 257 -3.87 -18.29 -12.79
CA THR A 257 -5.10 -18.61 -13.54
C THR A 257 -6.27 -19.00 -12.64
N ASP A 258 -6.12 -18.90 -11.32
CA ASP A 258 -7.15 -19.28 -10.37
C ASP A 258 -8.27 -18.22 -10.34
N PRO A 259 -9.53 -18.59 -10.65
CA PRO A 259 -10.61 -17.62 -10.77
C PRO A 259 -10.96 -16.96 -9.43
N VAL A 260 -10.69 -17.61 -8.29
CA VAL A 260 -10.92 -17.02 -6.96
C VAL A 260 -9.83 -16.00 -6.65
N ALA A 261 -8.57 -16.33 -6.96
CA ALA A 261 -7.46 -15.39 -6.79
C ALA A 261 -7.61 -14.15 -7.68
N LEU A 262 -8.00 -14.32 -8.95
CA LEU A 262 -8.21 -13.20 -9.88
C LEU A 262 -9.33 -12.26 -9.42
N LYS A 263 -10.48 -12.81 -9.00
CA LYS A 263 -11.57 -11.99 -8.43
C LYS A 263 -11.16 -11.26 -7.16
N LEU A 264 -10.31 -11.88 -6.34
CA LEU A 264 -9.80 -11.23 -5.15
C LEU A 264 -8.82 -10.10 -5.49
N LEU A 265 -7.90 -10.29 -6.45
CA LEU A 265 -7.01 -9.23 -6.93
C LEU A 265 -7.82 -8.07 -7.55
N GLU A 266 -8.87 -8.36 -8.30
CA GLU A 266 -9.81 -7.36 -8.81
C GLU A 266 -10.47 -6.56 -7.66
N ALA A 267 -10.98 -7.25 -6.63
CA ALA A 267 -11.63 -6.59 -5.50
C ALA A 267 -10.63 -5.73 -4.70
N VAL A 268 -9.44 -6.26 -4.42
CA VAL A 268 -8.39 -5.57 -3.66
C VAL A 268 -7.82 -4.38 -4.44
N SER A 269 -7.63 -4.53 -5.75
CA SER A 269 -7.14 -3.44 -6.61
C SER A 269 -8.11 -2.27 -6.73
N ARG A 270 -9.42 -2.49 -6.50
CA ARG A 270 -10.43 -1.43 -6.39
C ARG A 270 -10.48 -0.73 -5.04
N ALA A 271 -9.76 -1.25 -4.04
CA ALA A 271 -9.78 -0.78 -2.66
C ALA A 271 -8.37 -0.80 -2.04
N PRO A 272 -7.41 -0.07 -2.61
CA PRO A 272 -6.02 -0.08 -2.15
C PRO A 272 -5.85 0.35 -0.67
N ARG A 273 -6.73 1.19 -0.10
CA ARG A 273 -6.66 1.48 1.35
C ARG A 273 -7.08 0.31 2.20
N ALA A 274 -8.05 -0.49 1.74
CA ALA A 274 -8.47 -1.66 2.49
C ALA A 274 -7.30 -2.63 2.66
N LEU A 275 -6.52 -2.80 1.60
CA LEU A 275 -5.30 -3.58 1.65
C LEU A 275 -4.28 -2.98 2.60
N HIS A 276 -4.02 -1.66 2.51
CA HIS A 276 -3.09 -0.98 3.40
C HIS A 276 -3.51 -1.12 4.88
N ALA A 277 -4.78 -0.86 5.18
CA ALA A 277 -5.36 -0.98 6.52
C ALA A 277 -5.30 -2.41 7.07
N ALA A 278 -5.45 -3.43 6.22
CA ALA A 278 -5.31 -4.83 6.63
C ALA A 278 -3.91 -5.13 7.21
N PHE A 279 -2.87 -4.42 6.76
CA PHE A 279 -1.52 -4.58 7.32
C PHE A 279 -1.24 -3.65 8.52
N GLY A 280 -2.07 -2.65 8.74
CA GLY A 280 -1.97 -1.68 9.84
C GLY A 280 -0.79 -0.70 9.71
N GLU A 281 -0.58 0.09 10.74
CA GLU A 281 0.56 1.02 10.83
C GLU A 281 1.78 0.36 11.51
N GLY A 282 2.98 0.59 11.01
CA GLY A 282 4.25 0.21 11.66
C GLY A 282 5.30 -0.45 10.75
N LEU A 283 6.48 -0.74 11.30
CA LEU A 283 7.57 -1.40 10.56
C LEU A 283 7.14 -2.76 9.96
N ALA A 284 6.28 -3.51 10.64
CA ALA A 284 5.72 -4.76 10.12
C ALA A 284 4.88 -4.56 8.84
N SER A 285 4.23 -3.39 8.66
CA SER A 285 3.53 -3.06 7.42
C SER A 285 4.45 -2.51 6.33
N ARG A 286 5.64 -2.02 6.69
CA ARG A 286 6.71 -1.63 5.74
C ARG A 286 7.51 -2.81 5.21
N THR A 287 7.65 -3.86 6.02
CA THR A 287 8.35 -5.11 5.65
C THR A 287 7.56 -5.98 4.67
N LEU A 288 6.32 -5.60 4.46
CA LEU A 288 5.42 -6.16 3.51
C LEU A 288 5.48 -5.22 2.30
N ASP A 289 6.05 -5.71 1.18
CA ASP A 289 6.16 -5.03 -0.13
C ASP A 289 4.94 -4.11 -0.35
N PRO A 290 5.05 -2.93 -1.01
CA PRO A 290 3.90 -2.03 -1.20
C PRO A 290 2.79 -2.73 -1.99
N TYR A 291 1.92 -3.44 -1.28
CA TYR A 291 1.11 -4.49 -1.85
C TYR A 291 0.09 -3.94 -2.82
N ALA A 292 -0.29 -2.66 -2.71
CA ALA A 292 -1.15 -2.02 -3.69
C ALA A 292 -0.50 -1.97 -5.08
N ALA A 293 0.80 -1.61 -5.18
CA ALA A 293 1.54 -1.66 -6.44
C ALA A 293 1.70 -3.10 -6.92
N GLN A 294 2.11 -4.01 -6.02
CA GLN A 294 2.30 -5.41 -6.40
C GLN A 294 1.00 -6.07 -6.86
N VAL A 295 -0.13 -5.77 -6.21
CA VAL A 295 -1.47 -6.20 -6.63
C VAL A 295 -1.82 -5.58 -7.98
N ALA A 296 -1.55 -4.30 -8.19
CA ALA A 296 -1.81 -3.64 -9.47
C ALA A 296 -1.00 -4.26 -10.60
N ASP A 297 0.33 -4.43 -10.43
CA ASP A 297 1.20 -5.08 -11.41
C ASP A 297 0.76 -6.53 -11.67
N THR A 298 0.58 -7.32 -10.61
CA THR A 298 0.16 -8.72 -10.74
C THR A 298 -1.20 -8.85 -11.42
N PHE A 299 -2.15 -7.96 -11.11
CA PHE A 299 -3.46 -7.96 -11.73
C PHE A 299 -3.37 -7.55 -13.21
N CYS A 300 -2.59 -6.52 -13.55
CA CYS A 300 -2.33 -6.10 -14.93
C CYS A 300 -1.63 -7.19 -15.75
N ASP A 301 -0.64 -7.87 -15.17
CA ASP A 301 0.10 -8.93 -15.86
C ASP A 301 -0.77 -10.17 -16.13
N ARG A 302 -1.78 -10.42 -15.28
CA ARG A 302 -2.73 -11.54 -15.44
C ARG A 302 -3.96 -11.17 -16.28
N VAL A 303 -4.35 -9.90 -16.29
CA VAL A 303 -5.52 -9.38 -17.01
C VAL A 303 -5.04 -8.44 -18.11
N GLY A 304 -4.86 -8.98 -19.30
CA GLY A 304 -4.32 -8.24 -20.45
C GLY A 304 -5.27 -7.21 -21.08
N SER A 305 -6.50 -7.08 -20.58
CA SER A 305 -7.50 -6.14 -21.11
C SER A 305 -7.69 -4.94 -20.18
N PHE A 306 -7.44 -3.72 -20.67
CA PHE A 306 -7.70 -2.51 -19.90
C PHE A 306 -9.17 -2.37 -19.50
N ASP A 307 -10.10 -2.93 -20.28
CA ASP A 307 -11.50 -2.85 -19.94
C ASP A 307 -11.75 -3.48 -18.56
N GLU A 308 -11.25 -4.68 -18.31
CA GLU A 308 -11.42 -5.36 -17.02
C GLU A 308 -10.71 -4.63 -15.87
N LEU A 309 -9.63 -3.91 -16.17
CA LEU A 309 -8.82 -3.15 -15.21
C LEU A 309 -9.38 -1.75 -14.89
N TYR A 310 -10.32 -1.24 -15.69
CA TYR A 310 -10.71 0.18 -15.68
C TYR A 310 -11.12 0.73 -14.31
N GLU A 311 -11.95 -0.01 -13.55
CA GLU A 311 -12.39 0.43 -12.22
C GLU A 311 -11.23 0.44 -11.21
N SER A 312 -10.31 -0.52 -11.30
CA SER A 312 -9.09 -0.55 -10.47
C SER A 312 -8.14 0.59 -10.82
N ALA A 313 -8.02 0.92 -12.12
CA ALA A 313 -7.27 2.07 -12.58
C ALA A 313 -7.83 3.38 -12.00
N LEU A 314 -9.15 3.57 -12.04
CA LEU A 314 -9.79 4.75 -11.44
C LEU A 314 -9.60 4.81 -9.92
N ALA A 315 -9.69 3.66 -9.25
CA ALA A 315 -9.51 3.56 -7.80
C ALA A 315 -8.11 3.97 -7.37
N THR A 316 -7.08 3.79 -8.20
CA THR A 316 -5.68 4.11 -7.86
C THR A 316 -5.26 5.56 -8.16
N LEU A 317 -6.01 6.31 -8.98
CA LEU A 317 -5.74 7.73 -9.27
C LEU A 317 -5.66 8.68 -8.05
N PRO A 318 -6.39 8.49 -6.93
CA PRO A 318 -6.25 9.35 -5.75
C PRO A 318 -4.99 9.11 -4.93
N PHE A 319 -4.26 8.03 -5.19
CA PHE A 319 -3.16 7.63 -4.34
C PHE A 319 -1.88 8.31 -4.78
N ASP A 320 -1.15 8.82 -3.79
CA ASP A 320 0.17 9.40 -3.99
C ASP A 320 1.17 8.36 -4.52
N ALA A 321 2.37 8.86 -4.81
CA ALA A 321 3.55 8.07 -5.15
C ALA A 321 3.67 6.79 -4.32
N ILE A 322 3.84 5.66 -4.99
CA ILE A 322 4.39 4.46 -4.36
C ILE A 322 5.90 4.51 -4.58
N TRP A 323 6.65 4.37 -3.49
CA TRP A 323 8.09 4.17 -3.56
C TRP A 323 8.36 2.76 -4.08
N LEU A 324 8.93 2.66 -5.28
CA LEU A 324 9.40 1.40 -5.87
C LEU A 324 10.94 1.32 -5.83
N SER A 325 11.48 0.12 -6.02
CA SER A 325 12.94 -0.15 -6.04
C SER A 325 13.70 0.68 -7.07
N ALA A 326 14.99 0.83 -6.81
CA ALA A 326 16.03 1.44 -7.64
C ALA A 326 15.93 1.31 -9.15
N GLN A 327 15.53 0.13 -9.63
CA GLN A 327 15.59 -0.17 -11.05
C GLN A 327 14.66 0.73 -11.84
N ASP A 328 13.62 1.25 -11.18
CA ASP A 328 12.70 2.24 -11.73
C ASP A 328 13.03 3.68 -11.31
N ALA A 329 14.19 3.91 -10.69
CA ALA A 329 14.84 5.20 -10.37
C ALA A 329 13.91 6.41 -10.12
N GLY A 330 12.82 6.21 -9.38
CA GLY A 330 11.86 7.28 -9.14
C GLY A 330 10.60 6.81 -8.42
N LYS A 331 9.93 7.78 -7.80
CA LYS A 331 8.57 7.64 -7.33
C LYS A 331 7.68 7.28 -8.53
N ARG A 332 6.94 6.18 -8.45
CA ARG A 332 5.95 5.77 -9.47
C ARG A 332 4.56 6.09 -8.96
N ALA A 333 3.70 6.64 -9.80
CA ALA A 333 2.30 6.81 -9.46
C ALA A 333 1.65 5.43 -9.20
N ALA A 334 0.80 5.32 -8.19
CA ALA A 334 0.14 4.06 -7.84
C ALA A 334 -0.64 3.43 -9.02
N CYS A 335 -1.10 4.26 -9.95
CA CYS A 335 -1.85 3.83 -11.12
C CYS A 335 -0.98 3.50 -12.35
N GLU A 336 0.35 3.58 -12.26
CA GLU A 336 1.25 3.34 -13.39
C GLU A 336 1.08 1.97 -14.06
N PRO A 337 0.90 0.84 -13.32
CA PRO A 337 0.65 -0.45 -13.96
C PRO A 337 -0.55 -0.42 -14.91
N TYR A 338 -1.61 0.30 -14.54
CA TYR A 338 -2.79 0.46 -15.39
C TYR A 338 -2.53 1.39 -16.57
N LEU A 339 -1.71 2.44 -16.40
CA LEU A 339 -1.31 3.32 -17.51
C LEU A 339 -0.57 2.53 -18.60
N ARG A 340 0.32 1.62 -18.20
CA ARG A 340 1.08 0.72 -19.09
C ARG A 340 0.14 -0.16 -19.93
N VAL A 341 -0.91 -0.72 -19.33
CA VAL A 341 -1.91 -1.54 -20.04
C VAL A 341 -2.89 -0.68 -20.86
N ALA A 342 -3.30 0.47 -20.33
CA ALA A 342 -4.23 1.38 -21.00
C ALA A 342 -3.61 2.01 -22.26
N PHE A 343 -2.33 2.37 -22.21
CA PHE A 343 -1.68 3.19 -23.22
C PHE A 343 -0.30 2.63 -23.60
N PRO A 344 -0.19 1.37 -24.04
CA PRO A 344 1.10 0.72 -24.30
C PRO A 344 1.92 1.39 -25.41
N ASN A 345 1.27 2.18 -26.27
CA ASN A 345 1.90 2.92 -27.36
C ASN A 345 1.71 4.44 -27.22
N GLY A 346 1.52 4.94 -26.00
CA GLY A 346 1.19 6.33 -25.73
C GLY A 346 -0.31 6.65 -25.81
N LEU A 347 -0.69 7.92 -25.59
CA LEU A 347 -2.08 8.36 -25.71
C LEU A 347 -2.55 8.25 -27.17
N PRO A 348 -3.67 7.54 -27.46
CA PRO A 348 -4.15 7.41 -28.81
C PRO A 348 -4.65 8.75 -29.36
N GLU A 349 -4.50 8.94 -30.67
CA GLU A 349 -5.12 10.07 -31.38
C GLU A 349 -6.67 9.98 -31.27
N SER A 350 -7.32 11.15 -31.31
CA SER A 350 -8.79 11.26 -31.23
C SER A 350 -9.47 10.34 -32.24
N GLY A 351 -10.37 9.46 -31.76
CA GLY A 351 -11.10 8.49 -32.59
C GLY A 351 -10.57 7.06 -32.58
N ARG A 352 -9.40 6.81 -31.96
CA ARG A 352 -8.86 5.45 -31.73
C ARG A 352 -8.89 5.01 -30.26
N VAL A 353 -9.40 5.87 -29.38
CA VAL A 353 -9.50 5.65 -27.94
C VAL A 353 -10.78 4.85 -27.64
N THR A 354 -10.70 3.77 -26.87
CA THR A 354 -11.88 3.08 -26.35
C THR A 354 -12.66 3.95 -25.35
N ALA A 355 -13.93 3.65 -25.10
CA ALA A 355 -14.74 4.40 -24.13
C ALA A 355 -14.07 4.45 -22.74
N ARG A 356 -13.52 3.32 -22.28
CA ARG A 356 -12.85 3.22 -20.97
C ARG A 356 -11.52 3.98 -20.94
N GLN A 357 -10.68 3.88 -21.97
CA GLN A 357 -9.46 4.68 -22.07
C GLN A 357 -9.76 6.19 -22.06
N GLY A 358 -10.78 6.64 -22.79
CA GLY A 358 -11.16 8.04 -22.85
C GLY A 358 -11.71 8.54 -21.52
N ASN A 359 -12.56 7.76 -20.86
CA ASN A 359 -13.06 8.08 -19.53
C ASN A 359 -11.94 8.12 -18.49
N PHE A 360 -10.97 7.20 -18.56
CA PHE A 360 -9.81 7.21 -17.69
C PHE A 360 -8.93 8.44 -17.92
N ALA A 361 -8.66 8.79 -19.18
CA ALA A 361 -7.91 10.00 -19.53
C ALA A 361 -8.61 11.28 -19.04
N LYS A 362 -9.94 11.33 -19.16
CA LYS A 362 -10.78 12.40 -18.63
C LYS A 362 -10.72 12.47 -17.10
N ALA A 363 -10.74 11.33 -16.40
CA ALA A 363 -10.64 11.27 -14.94
C ALA A 363 -9.26 11.77 -14.46
N ALA A 364 -8.18 11.35 -15.11
CA ALA A 364 -6.83 11.85 -14.83
C ALA A 364 -6.70 13.35 -15.12
N PHE A 365 -7.25 13.84 -16.25
CA PHE A 365 -7.30 15.27 -16.57
C PHE A 365 -8.03 16.09 -15.49
N GLY A 366 -9.12 15.58 -14.94
CA GLY A 366 -9.97 16.28 -13.98
C GLY A 366 -9.42 16.42 -12.56
N ARG A 367 -8.25 15.83 -12.25
CA ARG A 367 -7.65 15.83 -10.91
C ARG A 367 -6.46 16.79 -10.85
N ASP A 368 -6.69 17.99 -10.34
CA ASP A 368 -5.65 19.02 -10.20
C ASP A 368 -4.44 18.53 -9.41
N GLU A 369 -4.66 17.66 -8.43
CA GLU A 369 -3.64 17.15 -7.53
C GLU A 369 -2.56 16.33 -8.25
N LEU A 370 -2.96 15.53 -9.26
CA LEU A 370 -2.02 14.77 -10.11
C LEU A 370 -1.12 15.71 -10.92
N TRP A 371 -1.68 16.82 -11.40
CA TRP A 371 -0.96 17.77 -12.25
C TRP A 371 -0.16 18.81 -11.47
N ALA A 372 -0.50 19.04 -10.20
CA ALA A 372 0.36 19.76 -9.26
C ALA A 372 1.64 18.97 -8.97
N ASP A 373 1.54 17.63 -9.02
CA ASP A 373 2.63 16.66 -8.86
C ASP A 373 3.65 17.05 -7.77
N PRO A 374 3.21 17.32 -6.53
CA PRO A 374 4.07 17.83 -5.47
C PRO A 374 5.27 16.91 -5.20
N ASP A 375 5.11 15.63 -5.48
CA ASP A 375 6.11 14.60 -5.28
C ASP A 375 6.90 14.21 -6.55
N GLY A 376 6.52 14.72 -7.73
CA GLY A 376 7.16 14.40 -9.00
C GLY A 376 6.82 13.02 -9.59
N SER A 377 5.99 12.24 -8.91
CA SER A 377 5.72 10.84 -9.24
C SER A 377 4.84 10.65 -10.46
N TRP A 378 3.82 11.50 -10.62
CA TRP A 378 2.88 11.39 -11.73
C TRP A 378 3.60 11.71 -13.03
N LEU A 379 4.30 12.85 -13.11
CA LEU A 379 5.00 13.25 -14.32
C LEU A 379 6.20 12.33 -14.60
N SER A 380 6.83 11.76 -13.57
CA SER A 380 7.87 10.74 -13.74
C SER A 380 7.32 9.47 -14.40
N SER A 381 6.22 8.92 -13.89
CA SER A 381 5.53 7.77 -14.49
C SER A 381 5.10 8.05 -15.92
N LEU A 382 4.57 9.24 -16.22
CA LEU A 382 4.21 9.60 -17.58
C LEU A 382 5.42 9.60 -18.53
N ARG A 383 6.54 10.22 -18.12
CA ARG A 383 7.78 10.22 -18.92
C ARG A 383 8.32 8.80 -19.13
N HIS A 384 8.32 7.99 -18.07
CA HIS A 384 8.79 6.61 -18.12
C HIS A 384 8.00 5.79 -19.14
N LEU A 385 6.68 5.96 -19.19
CA LEU A 385 5.80 5.28 -20.15
C LEU A 385 5.72 5.96 -21.52
N GLY A 386 6.50 7.02 -21.79
CA GLY A 386 6.42 7.77 -23.04
C GLY A 386 5.09 8.52 -23.23
N LEU A 387 4.33 8.75 -22.16
CA LEU A 387 3.07 9.48 -22.17
C LEU A 387 3.30 10.99 -22.08
N PRO A 388 2.40 11.81 -22.67
CA PRO A 388 2.55 13.25 -22.62
C PRO A 388 2.35 13.78 -21.20
N THR A 389 3.27 14.62 -20.76
CA THR A 389 3.19 15.38 -19.50
C THR A 389 2.35 16.66 -19.64
N ASP A 390 1.78 16.92 -20.81
CA ASP A 390 0.87 18.05 -21.05
C ASP A 390 -0.58 17.64 -20.71
N ARG A 391 -1.12 18.27 -19.67
CA ARG A 391 -2.50 18.09 -19.20
C ARG A 391 -3.55 18.26 -20.30
N LEU A 392 -3.34 19.16 -21.27
CA LEU A 392 -4.32 19.41 -22.33
C LEU A 392 -4.41 18.24 -23.32
N ARG A 393 -3.35 17.45 -23.51
CA ARG A 393 -3.40 16.24 -24.33
C ARG A 393 -4.28 15.17 -23.72
N TRP A 394 -4.32 15.07 -22.39
CA TRP A 394 -5.22 14.17 -21.66
C TRP A 394 -6.69 14.60 -21.80
N ARG A 395 -6.96 15.91 -21.82
CA ARG A 395 -8.30 16.43 -22.11
C ARG A 395 -8.78 16.02 -23.50
N ALA A 396 -7.91 16.17 -24.51
CA ALA A 396 -8.23 15.80 -25.89
C ALA A 396 -8.47 14.29 -26.03
N ALA A 397 -7.64 13.45 -25.41
CA ALA A 397 -7.84 12.01 -25.37
C ALA A 397 -9.14 11.60 -24.64
N GLY A 398 -9.56 12.40 -23.65
CA GLY A 398 -10.82 12.21 -22.94
C GLY A 398 -12.08 12.69 -23.68
N HIS A 399 -11.94 13.33 -24.84
CA HIS A 399 -13.08 13.64 -25.71
C HIS A 399 -13.41 12.43 -26.58
N LEU A 400 -14.30 11.59 -26.05
CA LEU A 400 -14.89 10.51 -26.83
C LEU A 400 -15.72 11.11 -27.98
N PRO A 401 -15.62 10.57 -29.21
CA PRO A 401 -16.70 10.77 -30.18
C PRO A 401 -17.99 10.25 -29.53
N THR A 402 -19.07 11.02 -29.61
CA THR A 402 -20.40 10.63 -29.12
C THR A 402 -20.77 9.27 -29.70
N LEU A 403 -20.65 8.21 -28.91
CA LEU A 403 -21.11 6.87 -29.24
C LEU A 403 -22.54 6.67 -28.75
N PRO A 404 -23.32 5.81 -29.43
CA PRO A 404 -24.68 5.47 -29.02
C PRO A 404 -24.69 4.78 -27.65
N THR A 405 -25.71 5.08 -26.87
CA THR A 405 -25.98 4.75 -25.47
C THR A 405 -26.11 3.27 -25.08
N GLU A 406 -25.54 2.32 -25.83
CA GLU A 406 -25.88 0.88 -25.64
C GLU A 406 -24.96 0.08 -24.70
N ASP A 407 -23.82 0.61 -24.26
CA ASP A 407 -23.05 -0.03 -23.19
C ASP A 407 -23.57 0.42 -21.83
N ILE A 408 -24.49 -0.36 -21.26
CA ILE A 408 -24.88 -0.27 -19.84
C ILE A 408 -23.67 -0.68 -19.01
N LEU A 409 -22.79 0.28 -18.73
CA LEU A 409 -21.66 0.10 -17.83
C LEU A 409 -22.20 -0.30 -16.44
N THR A 410 -21.80 -1.46 -15.96
CA THR A 410 -21.90 -1.84 -14.54
C THR A 410 -20.92 -0.99 -13.74
N ILE A 411 -21.28 0.27 -13.50
CA ILE A 411 -20.56 1.16 -12.60
C ILE A 411 -20.97 0.80 -11.18
N THR A 412 -20.00 0.63 -10.28
CA THR A 412 -20.31 0.41 -8.86
C THR A 412 -21.00 1.66 -8.30
N TRP A 413 -22.01 1.49 -7.45
CA TRP A 413 -22.74 2.64 -6.88
C TRP A 413 -21.79 3.64 -6.18
N ARG A 414 -20.70 3.14 -5.56
CA ARG A 414 -19.64 3.95 -4.93
C ARG A 414 -18.91 4.82 -5.95
N SER A 415 -18.54 4.25 -7.09
CA SER A 415 -17.93 4.99 -8.20
C SER A 415 -18.91 6.04 -8.74
N VAL A 416 -20.20 5.73 -8.89
CA VAL A 416 -21.22 6.73 -9.31
C VAL A 416 -21.34 7.87 -8.29
N ALA A 417 -21.50 7.54 -7.00
CA ALA A 417 -21.63 8.51 -5.91
C ALA A 417 -20.42 9.44 -5.83
N ARG A 418 -19.20 8.91 -5.93
CA ARG A 418 -17.97 9.72 -5.89
C ARG A 418 -17.72 10.51 -7.16
N ASN A 419 -18.17 10.03 -8.32
CA ASN A 419 -18.02 10.79 -9.58
C ASN A 419 -19.05 11.92 -9.72
N ARG A 420 -20.21 11.79 -9.06
CA ARG A 420 -21.33 12.74 -9.13
C ARG A 420 -21.94 13.01 -7.75
N PRO A 421 -21.16 13.48 -6.75
CA PRO A 421 -21.68 13.72 -5.41
C PRO A 421 -22.88 14.68 -5.42
N GLU A 422 -22.90 15.64 -6.35
CA GLU A 422 -23.95 16.64 -6.46
C GLU A 422 -25.34 16.04 -6.73
N MET A 423 -25.41 14.86 -7.37
CA MET A 423 -26.67 14.18 -7.61
C MET A 423 -27.31 13.61 -6.34
N TYR A 424 -26.51 13.38 -5.30
CA TYR A 424 -26.96 12.70 -4.10
C TYR A 424 -26.91 13.59 -2.85
N THR A 425 -25.94 14.51 -2.77
CA THR A 425 -25.77 15.43 -1.64
C THR A 425 -26.22 16.85 -1.96
N GLY A 426 -26.41 17.18 -3.25
CA GLY A 426 -26.58 18.56 -3.69
C GLY A 426 -25.30 19.41 -3.64
N ALA A 427 -24.15 18.82 -3.32
CA ALA A 427 -22.84 19.47 -3.27
C ALA A 427 -21.82 18.73 -4.15
N ARG A 428 -20.98 19.49 -4.87
CA ARG A 428 -19.90 18.93 -5.68
C ARG A 428 -18.74 18.47 -4.80
N ARG A 429 -17.85 17.63 -5.35
CA ARG A 429 -16.60 17.22 -4.68
C ARG A 429 -15.80 18.44 -4.19
N THR A 430 -15.73 19.50 -4.99
CA THR A 430 -14.97 20.72 -4.69
C THR A 430 -15.62 21.63 -3.64
N ASP A 431 -16.87 21.37 -3.25
CA ASP A 431 -17.60 22.25 -2.36
C ASP A 431 -17.20 21.97 -0.91
N PRO A 432 -16.74 22.98 -0.14
CA PRO A 432 -16.26 22.79 1.22
C PRO A 432 -17.35 22.31 2.21
N VAL A 433 -18.63 22.43 1.82
CA VAL A 433 -19.81 22.02 2.59
C VAL A 433 -20.23 20.57 2.36
N LEU A 434 -19.58 19.84 1.45
CA LEU A 434 -19.93 18.46 1.13
C LEU A 434 -19.96 17.55 2.38
N PRO A 435 -18.99 17.59 3.31
CA PRO A 435 -19.06 16.82 4.55
C PRO A 435 -20.33 17.10 5.38
N THR A 436 -20.70 18.37 5.53
CA THR A 436 -21.92 18.77 6.23
C THR A 436 -23.17 18.22 5.54
N ARG A 437 -23.24 18.26 4.19
CA ARG A 437 -24.37 17.68 3.43
C ARG A 437 -24.49 16.17 3.62
N LEU A 438 -23.37 15.45 3.79
CA LEU A 438 -23.40 14.02 4.08
C LEU A 438 -24.03 13.73 5.45
N VAL A 439 -23.68 14.52 6.47
CA VAL A 439 -24.29 14.42 7.81
C VAL A 439 -25.78 14.76 7.75
N GLU A 440 -26.18 15.82 7.05
CA GLU A 440 -27.59 16.18 6.86
C GLU A 440 -28.39 15.05 6.20
N ARG A 441 -27.84 14.41 5.16
CA ARG A 441 -28.47 13.25 4.50
C ARG A 441 -28.58 12.05 5.44
N ALA A 442 -27.60 11.83 6.30
CA ALA A 442 -27.66 10.80 7.33
C ALA A 442 -28.81 11.07 8.32
N VAL A 443 -28.99 12.34 8.73
CA VAL A 443 -30.08 12.78 9.61
C VAL A 443 -31.43 12.56 8.94
N GLU A 444 -31.62 13.07 7.71
CA GLU A 444 -32.87 12.93 6.95
C GLU A 444 -33.28 11.46 6.85
N ALA A 445 -32.34 10.59 6.55
CA ALA A 445 -32.62 9.20 6.33
C ALA A 445 -32.89 8.42 7.65
N LEU A 446 -32.33 8.86 8.78
CA LEU A 446 -32.74 8.37 10.11
C LEU A 446 -34.16 8.80 10.48
N VAL A 447 -34.54 10.04 10.12
CA VAL A 447 -35.89 10.56 10.34
C VAL A 447 -36.90 9.77 9.50
N GLU A 448 -36.60 9.53 8.21
CA GLU A 448 -37.43 8.71 7.31
C GLU A 448 -37.58 7.26 7.78
N ALA A 449 -36.56 6.70 8.43
CA ALA A 449 -36.62 5.36 9.01
C ALA A 449 -37.49 5.26 10.28
N GLU A 450 -38.06 6.38 10.74
CA GLU A 450 -38.83 6.52 11.98
C GLU A 450 -38.16 5.80 13.15
N ALA A 451 -36.84 5.93 13.30
CA ALA A 451 -36.10 5.21 14.33
C ALA A 451 -36.18 5.97 15.67
N PRO A 452 -37.08 5.60 16.61
CA PRO A 452 -37.05 6.15 17.95
C PRO A 452 -35.66 5.90 18.54
N GLU A 453 -35.09 6.89 19.22
CA GLU A 453 -33.76 6.83 19.83
C GLU A 453 -32.58 6.76 18.84
N ALA A 454 -32.79 7.17 17.58
CA ALA A 454 -31.69 7.42 16.67
C ALA A 454 -30.88 8.66 17.09
N TYR A 455 -29.57 8.60 16.90
CA TYR A 455 -28.66 9.70 17.20
C TYR A 455 -27.58 9.83 16.11
N ILE A 456 -27.07 11.05 15.97
CA ILE A 456 -25.84 11.35 15.25
C ILE A 456 -24.92 12.13 16.19
N VAL A 457 -23.64 11.77 16.20
CA VAL A 457 -22.60 12.43 16.96
C VAL A 457 -21.48 12.81 16.01
N ILE A 458 -21.17 14.10 15.92
CA ILE A 458 -19.97 14.58 15.21
C ILE A 458 -18.81 14.49 16.20
N ALA A 459 -17.81 13.69 15.86
CA ALA A 459 -16.64 13.48 16.72
C ALA A 459 -15.54 14.50 16.43
N ASP A 460 -15.33 14.81 15.15
CA ASP A 460 -14.37 15.82 14.66
C ASP A 460 -14.78 16.34 13.26
N ASP A 461 -13.90 17.12 12.62
CA ASP A 461 -14.12 17.74 11.31
C ASP A 461 -14.40 16.73 10.17
N HIS A 462 -14.05 15.45 10.34
CA HIS A 462 -14.14 14.40 9.31
C HIS A 462 -14.76 13.09 9.82
N THR A 463 -15.11 13.00 11.10
CA THR A 463 -15.64 11.81 11.73
C THR A 463 -17.00 12.09 12.35
N PHE A 464 -17.98 11.25 12.01
CA PHE A 464 -19.28 11.25 12.70
C PHE A 464 -19.78 9.83 12.90
N ALA A 465 -20.57 9.62 13.95
CA ALA A 465 -21.23 8.36 14.22
C ALA A 465 -22.75 8.52 14.09
N MET A 466 -23.42 7.50 13.61
CA MET A 466 -24.87 7.37 13.63
C MET A 466 -25.25 6.06 14.33
N GLY A 467 -26.35 6.05 15.06
CA GLY A 467 -26.81 4.82 15.70
C GLY A 467 -28.25 4.88 16.14
N SER A 468 -28.74 3.76 16.65
CA SER A 468 -30.07 3.65 17.27
C SER A 468 -30.00 2.67 18.43
N ALA A 469 -30.63 3.04 19.55
CA ALA A 469 -30.88 2.15 20.67
C ALA A 469 -32.24 1.44 20.50
N GLY A 470 -32.33 0.19 20.94
CA GLY A 470 -33.60 -0.49 21.23
C GLY A 470 -34.35 -1.16 20.07
N ARG A 471 -34.01 -0.94 18.78
CA ARG A 471 -34.87 -1.38 17.66
C ARG A 471 -34.43 -2.57 16.79
N LEU A 472 -33.33 -3.25 17.10
CA LEU A 472 -32.99 -4.49 16.35
C LEU A 472 -33.96 -5.65 16.65
N ALA A 473 -34.74 -5.57 17.74
CA ALA A 473 -35.60 -6.66 18.20
C ALA A 473 -36.93 -6.84 17.43
N SER A 474 -37.35 -5.89 16.59
CA SER A 474 -38.67 -5.93 15.91
C SER A 474 -38.63 -6.41 14.45
N TYR A 475 -37.44 -6.68 13.90
CA TYR A 475 -37.30 -7.35 12.61
C TYR A 475 -36.93 -8.81 12.85
N PRO A 476 -37.75 -9.79 12.41
CA PRO A 476 -37.50 -11.22 12.60
C PRO A 476 -36.44 -11.70 11.59
N VAL A 477 -35.34 -10.98 11.49
CA VAL A 477 -34.23 -11.33 10.63
C VAL A 477 -33.13 -11.81 11.55
N ASP A 478 -32.84 -13.11 11.51
CA ASP A 478 -31.70 -13.69 12.21
C ASP A 478 -30.46 -12.87 11.83
N VAL A 479 -29.95 -12.10 12.78
CA VAL A 479 -28.80 -11.22 12.55
C VAL A 479 -27.59 -12.07 12.12
N LYS A 480 -27.47 -13.33 12.58
CA LYS A 480 -26.46 -14.25 12.04
C LYS A 480 -26.71 -14.58 10.57
N SER A 481 -27.95 -14.66 10.10
CA SER A 481 -28.29 -14.89 8.68
C SER A 481 -28.06 -13.65 7.80
N LEU A 482 -28.37 -12.45 8.31
CA LEU A 482 -28.10 -11.17 7.66
C LEU A 482 -26.60 -10.95 7.45
N TRP A 483 -25.82 -11.26 8.48
CA TRP A 483 -24.37 -11.09 8.47
C TRP A 483 -23.64 -12.24 7.77
N LYS A 484 -24.14 -13.49 7.81
CA LYS A 484 -23.63 -14.61 6.98
C LYS A 484 -23.94 -14.44 5.49
N GLY A 485 -24.98 -13.69 5.14
CA GLY A 485 -25.32 -13.33 3.76
C GLY A 485 -24.42 -12.26 3.15
N MET A 486 -23.72 -11.46 3.97
CA MET A 486 -22.71 -10.50 3.54
C MET A 486 -21.42 -11.24 3.15
N LYS A 487 -21.41 -11.90 1.99
CA LYS A 487 -20.15 -12.38 1.40
C LYS A 487 -19.26 -11.17 1.10
N ALA A 488 -17.98 -11.29 1.46
CA ALA A 488 -16.96 -10.23 1.38
C ALA A 488 -16.77 -9.57 0.00
N SER A 489 -17.38 -10.09 -1.06
CA SER A 489 -17.31 -9.57 -2.43
C SER A 489 -18.53 -8.76 -2.87
N SER A 490 -19.53 -8.58 -2.01
CA SER A 490 -20.78 -7.91 -2.40
C SER A 490 -21.49 -7.36 -1.17
N PHE A 491 -21.25 -6.08 -0.86
CA PHE A 491 -22.37 -5.25 -0.43
C PHE A 491 -23.38 -5.34 -1.58
N PRO A 492 -24.57 -5.95 -1.42
CA PRO A 492 -25.49 -6.05 -2.53
C PRO A 492 -25.80 -4.62 -3.00
N PRO A 493 -25.59 -4.29 -4.29
CA PRO A 493 -26.12 -3.07 -4.82
C PRO A 493 -27.64 -3.21 -4.71
N ILE A 494 -28.26 -2.32 -3.94
CA ILE A 494 -29.71 -2.10 -3.93
C ILE A 494 -30.49 -3.19 -3.17
N TRP A 495 -31.14 -2.77 -2.09
CA TRP A 495 -32.35 -3.36 -1.52
C TRP A 495 -32.44 -4.89 -1.54
N VAL A 496 -31.94 -5.55 -0.49
CA VAL A 496 -32.52 -6.85 -0.12
C VAL A 496 -33.85 -6.54 0.56
N PRO A 497 -35.01 -6.96 0.00
CA PRO A 497 -36.29 -6.78 0.68
C PRO A 497 -36.22 -7.45 2.05
N GLY A 498 -36.32 -6.66 3.13
CA GLY A 498 -36.24 -7.14 4.52
C GLY A 498 -35.00 -6.73 5.31
N LEU A 499 -33.99 -6.11 4.69
CA LEU A 499 -32.96 -5.37 5.43
C LEU A 499 -33.60 -4.13 6.08
N PRO A 500 -33.46 -3.89 7.39
CA PRO A 500 -34.00 -2.67 7.99
C PRO A 500 -33.35 -1.43 7.33
N PRO A 501 -34.08 -0.30 7.27
CA PRO A 501 -33.69 0.91 6.53
C PRO A 501 -32.27 1.50 6.74
N PRO A 502 -31.51 1.31 7.84
CA PRO A 502 -30.19 1.93 7.94
C PRO A 502 -29.14 1.40 6.96
N PHE A 503 -29.27 0.19 6.40
CA PHE A 503 -28.19 -0.37 5.57
C PHE A 503 -28.05 0.29 4.18
N GLY A 504 -29.13 0.82 3.60
CA GLY A 504 -29.05 1.60 2.36
C GLY A 504 -28.35 2.96 2.56
N ILE A 505 -28.55 3.56 3.74
CA ILE A 505 -28.01 4.86 4.15
C ILE A 505 -26.52 4.73 4.48
N VAL A 506 -26.17 3.69 5.25
CA VAL A 506 -24.77 3.32 5.52
C VAL A 506 -24.04 3.08 4.21
N GLY A 507 -24.69 2.39 3.25
CA GLY A 507 -24.18 2.25 1.89
C GLY A 507 -23.88 3.62 1.29
N PHE A 508 -24.86 4.50 1.12
CA PHE A 508 -24.62 5.81 0.49
C PHE A 508 -23.48 6.62 1.12
N ILE A 509 -23.44 6.72 2.46
CA ILE A 509 -22.43 7.50 3.18
C ILE A 509 -21.06 6.85 3.06
N ASP A 510 -20.98 5.51 3.14
CA ASP A 510 -19.75 4.74 3.02
C ASP A 510 -18.98 5.08 1.74
N ALA A 511 -19.63 5.48 0.64
CA ALA A 511 -18.93 5.88 -0.58
C ALA A 511 -17.96 7.02 -0.39
N TYR A 512 -18.24 7.91 0.57
CA TYR A 512 -17.45 9.08 0.86
C TYR A 512 -16.52 8.89 2.05
N CYS A 513 -16.51 7.69 2.64
CA CYS A 513 -15.68 7.34 3.77
C CYS A 513 -14.39 6.65 3.31
N ALA A 514 -13.30 6.89 4.02
CA ALA A 514 -12.13 6.03 3.94
C ALA A 514 -12.38 4.77 4.77
N GLN A 515 -13.04 4.90 5.93
CA GLN A 515 -13.32 3.81 6.85
C GLN A 515 -14.73 3.96 7.45
N VAL A 516 -15.39 2.82 7.68
CA VAL A 516 -16.63 2.71 8.44
C VAL A 516 -16.48 1.59 9.46
N THR A 517 -16.75 1.87 10.72
CA THR A 517 -16.78 0.87 11.80
C THR A 517 -18.20 0.65 12.25
N ILE A 518 -18.69 -0.59 12.19
CA ILE A 518 -20.03 -0.96 12.63
C ILE A 518 -19.93 -1.73 13.93
N ASN A 519 -20.49 -1.17 15.00
CA ASN A 519 -20.74 -1.84 16.25
C ASN A 519 -22.21 -2.25 16.32
N ALA A 520 -22.50 -3.50 16.64
CA ALA A 520 -23.86 -3.99 16.81
C ALA A 520 -24.02 -4.71 18.15
N TRP A 521 -25.16 -4.54 18.80
CA TRP A 521 -25.49 -5.22 20.05
C TRP A 521 -26.78 -5.99 19.85
N VAL A 522 -26.69 -7.32 19.90
CA VAL A 522 -27.80 -8.24 19.58
C VAL A 522 -27.74 -9.44 20.50
N ASP A 523 -28.88 -9.82 21.08
CA ASP A 523 -29.03 -11.00 21.95
C ASP A 523 -28.01 -11.09 23.09
N GLY A 524 -27.67 -9.93 23.68
CA GLY A 524 -26.70 -9.86 24.76
C GLY A 524 -25.24 -9.90 24.32
N THR A 525 -24.94 -9.86 23.01
CA THR A 525 -23.56 -9.88 22.50
C THR A 525 -23.26 -8.62 21.70
N ALA A 526 -22.08 -8.06 21.91
CA ALA A 526 -21.52 -6.96 21.13
C ALA A 526 -20.68 -7.53 19.97
N TYR A 527 -20.84 -6.94 18.79
CA TYR A 527 -20.08 -7.26 17.60
C TYR A 527 -19.44 -5.99 17.04
N THR A 528 -18.26 -6.12 16.45
CA THR A 528 -17.58 -5.04 15.71
C THR A 528 -17.13 -5.53 14.33
N GLN A 529 -17.19 -4.65 13.34
CA GLN A 529 -16.65 -4.90 12.01
C GLN A 529 -16.18 -3.59 11.36
N ASP A 530 -14.95 -3.62 10.83
CA ASP A 530 -14.36 -2.50 10.11
C ASP A 530 -14.44 -2.71 8.60
N PHE A 531 -14.82 -1.64 7.91
CA PHE A 531 -14.86 -1.53 6.47
C PHE A 531 -13.92 -0.41 6.03
N VAL A 532 -13.10 -0.66 5.02
CA VAL A 532 -12.27 0.36 4.39
C VAL A 532 -12.51 0.29 2.90
N ASP A 533 -12.74 1.44 2.26
CA ASP A 533 -13.21 1.49 0.88
C ASP A 533 -14.45 0.59 0.60
N GLY A 534 -15.27 0.35 1.63
CA GLY A 534 -16.47 -0.49 1.56
C GLY A 534 -16.18 -2.00 1.59
N ILE A 535 -14.92 -2.38 1.77
CA ILE A 535 -14.49 -3.77 1.93
C ILE A 535 -14.31 -4.06 3.42
N ALA A 536 -14.97 -5.10 3.90
CA ALA A 536 -14.77 -5.62 5.24
C ALA A 536 -13.33 -6.14 5.41
N LEU A 537 -12.61 -5.63 6.42
CA LEU A 537 -11.24 -6.06 6.72
C LEU A 537 -11.22 -7.47 7.36
N THR A 538 -12.21 -7.75 8.19
CA THR A 538 -12.42 -9.00 8.92
C THR A 538 -13.91 -9.37 8.93
N PRO A 539 -14.26 -10.64 9.18
CA PRO A 539 -15.59 -11.01 9.60
C PRO A 539 -15.95 -10.30 10.92
N PRO A 540 -17.24 -10.24 11.26
CA PRO A 540 -17.70 -9.65 12.51
C PRO A 540 -17.04 -10.32 13.72
N GLN A 541 -16.47 -9.51 14.60
CA GLN A 541 -15.78 -9.99 15.79
C GLN A 541 -16.68 -9.78 17.01
N GLU A 542 -16.78 -10.79 17.88
CA GLU A 542 -17.44 -10.65 19.18
C GLU A 542 -16.58 -9.76 20.09
N ALA A 543 -17.13 -8.62 20.47
CA ALA A 543 -16.48 -7.62 21.33
C ALA A 543 -16.82 -7.79 22.81
N GLY A 544 -17.72 -8.73 23.15
CA GLY A 544 -18.08 -9.08 24.52
C GLY A 544 -19.59 -9.07 24.79
N HIS A 545 -19.96 -9.06 26.07
CA HIS A 545 -21.37 -9.02 26.49
C HIS A 545 -21.96 -7.61 26.36
N ALA A 546 -23.24 -7.51 26.01
CA ALA A 546 -23.95 -6.26 25.78
C ALA A 546 -25.24 -6.18 26.59
N ALA A 547 -25.39 -5.15 27.42
CA ALA A 547 -26.63 -4.90 28.16
C ALA A 547 -27.72 -4.20 27.34
N ARG A 548 -27.40 -3.80 26.09
CA ARG A 548 -28.28 -3.04 25.20
C ARG A 548 -28.44 -3.76 23.87
N THR A 549 -29.48 -3.40 23.12
CA THR A 549 -29.65 -3.77 21.71
C THR A 549 -29.56 -2.52 20.84
N GLY A 550 -29.02 -2.65 19.63
CA GLY A 550 -28.88 -1.51 18.71
C GLY A 550 -27.65 -1.62 17.83
N TYR A 551 -27.32 -0.53 17.16
CA TYR A 551 -26.08 -0.42 16.38
C TYR A 551 -25.52 1.00 16.43
N GLN A 552 -24.25 1.12 16.09
CA GLN A 552 -23.54 2.36 15.88
C GLN A 552 -22.60 2.18 14.69
N ALA A 553 -22.79 2.98 13.64
CA ALA A 553 -21.84 3.10 12.55
C ALA A 553 -21.03 4.38 12.74
N THR A 554 -19.71 4.25 12.84
CA THR A 554 -18.77 5.38 12.85
C THR A 554 -18.20 5.53 11.45
N PHE A 555 -18.32 6.72 10.88
CA PHE A 555 -17.87 7.06 9.54
C PHE A 555 -16.66 7.99 9.63
N HIS A 556 -15.57 7.58 8.99
CA HIS A 556 -14.38 8.41 8.80
C HIS A 556 -14.36 8.86 7.34
N LEU A 557 -14.65 10.13 7.10
CA LEU A 557 -14.69 10.71 5.77
C LEU A 557 -13.32 10.62 5.07
N ASP A 558 -13.36 10.43 3.76
CA ASP A 558 -12.17 10.27 2.94
C ASP A 558 -11.49 11.61 2.68
N THR A 559 -10.55 11.99 3.55
CA THR A 559 -9.80 13.25 3.45
C THR A 559 -8.82 13.30 2.28
N VAL A 560 -8.46 12.15 1.69
CA VAL A 560 -7.64 12.10 0.46
C VAL A 560 -8.48 12.48 -0.75
N TRP A 561 -9.76 12.09 -0.76
CA TRP A 561 -10.67 12.44 -1.84
C TRP A 561 -11.35 13.79 -1.65
N LEU A 562 -11.69 14.16 -0.42
CA LEU A 562 -12.28 15.45 -0.11
C LEU A 562 -11.27 16.59 -0.34
N PRO A 563 -11.72 17.80 -0.70
CA PRO A 563 -10.85 18.97 -0.72
C PRO A 563 -10.21 19.19 0.65
N ARG A 564 -8.95 19.63 0.69
CA ARG A 564 -8.25 19.95 1.95
C ARG A 564 -9.02 20.90 2.87
N ALA A 565 -9.80 21.81 2.29
CA ALA A 565 -10.61 22.78 3.02
C ALA A 565 -12.01 22.26 3.38
N ALA A 566 -12.37 21.01 3.08
CA ALA A 566 -13.66 20.45 3.43
C ALA A 566 -13.66 20.01 4.89
N ARG A 567 -14.68 20.41 5.65
CA ARG A 567 -14.88 20.02 7.06
C ARG A 567 -16.38 19.93 7.33
N ILE A 568 -16.76 19.11 8.31
CA ILE A 568 -18.10 19.14 8.89
C ILE A 568 -18.22 20.48 9.63
N LEU A 569 -18.87 21.45 9.01
CA LEU A 569 -19.17 22.72 9.65
C LEU A 569 -20.09 22.47 10.84
N ASP A 570 -19.85 23.21 11.92
CA ASP A 570 -20.68 23.19 13.12
C ASP A 570 -22.14 23.42 12.71
N LEU A 571 -22.89 22.32 12.74
CA LEU A 571 -24.33 22.34 12.62
C LEU A 571 -24.82 22.88 13.95
N ALA A 572 -24.89 24.20 14.09
CA ALA A 572 -25.45 24.86 15.25
C ALA A 572 -26.88 24.34 15.47
N GLY A 573 -27.02 23.28 16.28
CA GLY A 573 -28.25 22.49 16.45
C GLY A 573 -28.09 20.96 16.44
N ALA A 574 -27.06 20.39 15.80
CA ALA A 574 -26.90 18.92 15.70
C ALA A 574 -26.31 18.27 16.96
N HIS A 575 -25.65 19.03 17.84
CA HIS A 575 -25.04 18.50 19.07
C HIS A 575 -26.02 17.85 20.06
N LYS A 576 -27.33 17.92 19.80
CA LYS A 576 -28.33 17.12 20.52
C LYS A 576 -29.64 17.01 19.76
N MET A 577 -29.63 16.59 18.50
CA MET A 577 -30.87 16.10 17.87
C MET A 577 -31.16 14.67 18.36
N ILE A 578 -31.33 14.51 19.68
CA ILE A 578 -32.16 13.42 20.19
C ILE A 578 -33.53 13.77 19.63
N ILE A 579 -34.06 12.96 18.72
CA ILE A 579 -35.45 13.10 18.26
C ILE A 579 -36.33 12.79 19.48
N ASP A 580 -36.54 13.79 20.34
CA ASP A 580 -37.46 13.72 21.47
C ASP A 580 -38.86 14.04 20.95
N GLN A 581 -39.39 13.18 20.08
CA GLN A 581 -40.77 13.24 19.60
C GLN A 581 -41.77 12.70 20.64
N ARG A 582 -41.57 12.98 21.93
CA ARG A 582 -42.55 12.68 23.00
C ARG A 582 -43.19 13.91 23.65
N SER A 583 -43.15 15.07 22.99
CA SER A 583 -43.82 16.28 23.52
C SER A 583 -44.72 17.04 22.53
N ALA A 584 -45.12 16.44 21.39
CA ALA A 584 -46.22 16.96 20.58
C ALA A 584 -47.04 15.80 19.98
N GLY A 585 -48.16 15.46 20.63
CA GLY A 585 -49.09 14.41 20.23
C GLY A 585 -49.92 13.93 21.39
#